data_AF-A0A7Y4R8K8-F1
#
_entry.id   AF-A0A7Y4R8K8-F1
#
_cell.length_a   1.000
_cell.length_b   1.000
_cell.length_c   1.000
_cell.angle_alpha   90.00
_cell.angle_beta   90.00
_cell.angle_gamma   90.00
#
_symmetry.space_group_name_H-M   'P 1'
#
loop_
_entity.id
_entity.type
_entity.pdbx_description
1 polymer ?
#
loop_
_entity_poly.entity_id
_entity_poly.type
_entity_poly.pdbx_seq_one_letter_code
_entity_poly.pdbx_strand_id
1 'polypeptide(L)'
;MTNDGLDTARALALDADDLFREQVREARRQPIEDKAFAGAELFDLAVGFTMAGIRAEHPDADGPRALDLLRERLDLARRLEDAP
;
A
#
# COMPACT_ATOMS: atom_id res chain seq x y z
N MET A 1 34.14 -16.16 -2.19
CA MET A 1 32.85 -15.68 -2.71
C MET A 1 31.79 -16.28 -1.81
N THR A 2 31.26 -15.47 -0.89
CA THR A 2 30.50 -15.93 0.28
C THR A 2 29.15 -16.51 -0.12
N ASN A 3 28.88 -17.74 0.32
CA ASN A 3 27.58 -18.43 0.23
C ASN A 3 26.50 -17.80 1.15
N ASP A 4 26.90 -16.79 1.92
CA ASP A 4 26.15 -16.13 3.01
C ASP A 4 24.99 -15.24 2.50
N GLY A 5 25.14 -14.65 1.31
CA GLY A 5 24.11 -13.79 0.71
C GLY A 5 22.91 -14.56 0.15
N LEU A 6 23.12 -15.81 -0.28
CA LEU A 6 22.04 -16.67 -0.79
C LEU A 6 21.24 -17.33 0.35
N ASP A 7 21.91 -17.69 1.46
CA ASP A 7 21.26 -18.24 2.65
C ASP A 7 20.42 -17.19 3.40
N THR A 8 20.86 -15.92 3.43
CA THR A 8 20.08 -14.82 4.05
C THR A 8 18.80 -14.51 3.26
N ALA A 9 18.89 -14.46 1.92
CA ALA A 9 17.71 -14.28 1.07
C ALA A 9 16.73 -15.46 1.16
N ARG A 10 17.25 -16.69 1.33
CA ARG A 10 16.44 -17.90 1.51
C ARG A 10 15.79 -17.97 2.90
N ALA A 11 16.45 -17.47 3.94
CA ALA A 11 15.89 -17.34 5.28
C ALA A 11 14.77 -16.27 5.33
N LEU A 12 14.95 -15.13 4.65
CA LEU A 12 13.91 -14.10 4.50
C LEU A 12 12.71 -14.58 3.66
N ALA A 13 12.93 -15.43 2.66
CA ALA A 13 11.86 -15.98 1.82
C ALA A 13 11.00 -17.03 2.55
N LEU A 14 11.56 -17.77 3.52
CA LEU A 14 10.80 -18.61 4.44
C LEU A 14 9.94 -17.76 5.40
N ASP A 15 10.40 -16.57 5.75
CA ASP A 15 9.74 -15.64 6.69
C ASP A 15 8.50 -14.96 6.08
N ALA A 16 8.54 -14.57 4.79
CA ALA A 16 7.42 -13.91 4.12
C ALA A 16 6.19 -14.82 3.98
N ASP A 17 6.41 -16.11 3.68
CA ASP A 17 5.34 -17.09 3.50
C ASP A 17 4.67 -17.42 4.84
N ASP A 18 5.44 -17.51 5.92
CA ASP A 18 4.92 -17.73 7.27
C ASP A 18 4.22 -16.50 7.84
N LEU A 19 4.75 -15.31 7.60
CA LEU A 19 4.10 -14.03 7.90
C LEU A 19 2.77 -13.91 7.15
N PHE A 20 2.74 -14.26 5.87
CA PHE A 20 1.51 -14.25 5.08
C PHE A 20 0.48 -15.23 5.64
N ARG A 21 0.89 -16.45 6.01
CA ARG A 21 0.00 -17.44 6.64
C ARG A 21 -0.54 -16.95 7.98
N GLU A 22 0.27 -16.27 8.78
CA GLU A 22 -0.16 -15.64 10.03
C GLU A 22 -1.22 -14.57 9.78
N GLN A 23 -0.97 -13.64 8.85
CA GLN A 23 -1.95 -12.62 8.45
C GLN A 23 -3.27 -13.22 7.98
N VAL A 24 -3.21 -14.30 7.19
CA VAL A 24 -4.42 -15.04 6.74
C VAL A 24 -5.16 -15.67 7.92
N ARG A 25 -4.46 -16.22 8.91
CA ARG A 25 -5.09 -16.78 10.12
C ARG A 25 -5.76 -15.68 10.94
N GLU A 26 -5.11 -14.53 11.12
CA GLU A 26 -5.72 -13.39 11.82
C GLU A 26 -6.95 -12.86 11.10
N ALA A 27 -6.85 -12.64 9.79
CA ALA A 27 -7.97 -12.20 8.99
C ALA A 27 -9.14 -13.19 9.07
N ARG A 28 -8.89 -14.50 9.20
CA ARG A 28 -9.95 -15.52 9.40
C ARG A 28 -10.57 -15.51 10.79
N ARG A 29 -9.88 -15.00 11.80
CA ARG A 29 -10.41 -14.86 13.18
C ARG A 29 -11.32 -13.65 13.34
N GLN A 30 -11.22 -12.65 12.48
CA GLN A 30 -12.07 -11.46 12.52
C GLN A 30 -13.54 -11.81 12.22
N PRO A 31 -14.51 -11.24 12.97
CA PRO A 31 -15.94 -11.34 12.67
C PRO A 31 -16.27 -10.89 11.25
N ILE A 32 -17.26 -11.52 10.62
CA ILE A 32 -17.57 -11.23 9.22
C ILE A 32 -18.15 -9.82 9.03
N GLU A 33 -18.81 -9.31 10.07
CA GLU A 33 -19.37 -7.97 10.14
C GLU A 33 -18.27 -6.91 10.04
N ASP A 34 -17.14 -7.12 10.73
CA ASP A 34 -15.99 -6.21 10.70
C ASP A 34 -15.25 -6.32 9.35
N LYS A 35 -15.14 -7.54 8.81
CA LYS A 35 -14.48 -7.77 7.51
C LYS A 35 -15.26 -7.23 6.32
N ALA A 36 -16.58 -7.18 6.43
CA ALA A 36 -17.45 -6.72 5.35
C ALA A 36 -17.14 -5.28 4.94
N PHE A 37 -16.73 -4.44 5.89
CA PHE A 37 -16.43 -3.03 5.67
C PHE A 37 -14.93 -2.69 5.69
N ALA A 38 -14.07 -3.58 6.21
CA ALA A 38 -12.64 -3.36 6.31
C ALA A 38 -11.99 -2.87 4.99
N GLY A 39 -12.43 -3.39 3.84
CA GLY A 39 -11.93 -2.92 2.54
C GLY A 39 -12.28 -1.45 2.22
N ALA A 40 -13.51 -1.03 2.53
CA ALA A 40 -13.95 0.35 2.34
C ALA A 40 -13.27 1.30 3.33
N GLU A 41 -13.14 0.90 4.59
CA GLU A 41 -12.44 1.69 5.61
C GLU A 41 -10.96 1.90 5.28
N LEU A 42 -10.29 0.84 4.80
CA LEU A 42 -8.90 0.93 4.34
C LEU A 42 -8.77 1.85 3.11
N PHE A 43 -9.74 1.81 2.20
CA PHE A 43 -9.77 2.70 1.05
C PHE A 43 -9.91 4.16 1.49
N ASP A 44 -10.88 4.47 2.35
CA ASP A 44 -11.11 5.82 2.85
C ASP A 44 -9.88 6.35 3.62
N LEU A 45 -9.25 5.49 4.42
CA LEU A 45 -8.02 5.81 5.13
C LEU A 45 -6.88 6.14 4.16
N ALA A 46 -6.68 5.31 3.13
CA ALA A 46 -5.65 5.54 2.12
C ALA A 46 -5.89 6.84 1.32
N VAL A 47 -7.14 7.13 0.99
CA VAL A 47 -7.53 8.41 0.37
C VAL A 47 -7.19 9.56 1.31
N GLY A 48 -7.52 9.44 2.60
CA GLY A 48 -7.22 10.44 3.62
C GLY A 48 -5.73 10.77 3.70
N PHE A 49 -4.88 9.74 3.83
CA PHE A 49 -3.42 9.92 3.87
C PHE A 49 -2.87 10.54 2.58
N THR A 50 -3.32 10.05 1.43
CA THR A 50 -2.85 10.54 0.13
C THR A 50 -3.18 12.02 -0.04
N MET A 51 -4.43 12.41 0.24
CA MET A 51 -4.86 13.80 0.13
C MET A 51 -4.19 14.71 1.17
N ALA A 52 -3.91 14.21 2.37
CA ALA A 52 -3.15 14.95 3.37
C ALA A 52 -1.73 15.23 2.88
N GLY A 53 -1.05 14.25 2.28
CA GLY A 53 0.27 14.44 1.68
C GLY A 53 0.27 15.48 0.56
N ILE A 54 -0.71 15.40 -0.35
CA ILE A 54 -0.85 16.38 -1.44
C ILE A 54 -1.03 17.80 -0.90
N ARG A 55 -1.88 18.00 0.11
CA ARG A 55 -2.09 19.32 0.71
C ARG A 55 -0.87 19.83 1.49
N ALA A 56 -0.10 18.93 2.10
CA ALA A 56 1.14 19.31 2.78
C ALA A 56 2.21 19.80 1.78
N GLU A 57 2.31 19.16 0.61
CA GLU A 57 3.22 19.59 -0.46
C GLU A 57 2.71 20.82 -1.23
N HIS A 58 1.39 21.00 -1.32
CA HIS A 58 0.73 22.08 -2.06
C HIS A 58 -0.30 22.80 -1.17
N PRO A 59 0.14 23.65 -0.22
CA PRO A 59 -0.74 24.27 0.78
C PRO A 59 -1.83 25.16 0.18
N ASP A 60 -1.56 25.77 -0.98
CA ASP A 60 -2.47 26.68 -1.68
C ASP A 60 -3.44 25.95 -2.62
N ALA A 61 -3.34 24.63 -2.76
CA ALA A 61 -4.21 23.86 -3.62
C ALA A 61 -5.61 23.74 -3.00
N ASP A 62 -6.62 24.19 -3.74
CA ASP A 62 -8.01 23.95 -3.40
C ASP A 62 -8.41 22.47 -3.66
N GLY A 63 -9.64 22.11 -3.30
CA GLY A 63 -10.14 20.73 -3.45
C GLY A 63 -10.00 20.19 -4.88
N PRO A 64 -10.50 20.90 -5.91
CA PRO A 64 -10.33 20.51 -7.30
C PRO A 64 -8.85 20.37 -7.71
N ARG A 65 -8.00 21.35 -7.36
CA ARG A 65 -6.58 21.30 -7.73
C ARG A 65 -5.84 20.14 -7.08
N ALA A 66 -6.14 19.83 -5.82
CA ALA A 66 -5.54 18.69 -5.12
C ALA A 66 -5.93 17.35 -5.79
N LEU A 67 -7.15 17.24 -6.33
CA LEU A 67 -7.58 16.07 -7.09
C LEU A 67 -6.86 15.96 -8.44
N ASP A 68 -6.64 17.06 -9.14
CA ASP A 68 -5.87 17.05 -10.39
C ASP A 68 -4.42 16.63 -10.15
N LEU A 69 -3.81 17.15 -9.09
CA LEU A 69 -2.49 16.75 -8.62
C LEU A 69 -2.40 15.25 -8.27
N LEU A 70 -3.48 14.64 -7.77
CA LEU A 70 -3.55 13.20 -7.55
C LEU A 70 -3.58 12.44 -8.88
N ARG A 71 -4.39 12.89 -9.84
CA ARG A 71 -4.49 12.26 -11.18
C ARG A 71 -3.14 12.28 -11.90
N GLU A 72 -2.45 13.42 -11.88
CA GLU A 72 -1.11 13.58 -12.46
C GLU A 72 -0.12 12.56 -11.86
N ARG A 73 -0.15 12.34 -10.53
CA ARG A 73 0.70 11.34 -9.86
C ARG A 73 0.35 9.91 -10.27
N LEU A 74 -0.93 9.58 -10.37
CA LEU A 74 -1.38 8.25 -10.79
C LEU A 74 -1.05 7.96 -12.27
N ASP A 75 -1.10 8.97 -13.14
CA ASP A 75 -0.63 8.85 -14.53
C ASP A 75 0.88 8.58 -14.58
N LEU A 76 1.67 9.26 -13.74
CA LEU A 76 3.11 9.03 -13.65
C LEU A 76 3.42 7.62 -13.14
N ALA A 77 2.74 7.16 -12.09
CA ALA A 77 2.93 5.82 -11.54
C ALA A 77 2.68 4.73 -12.59
N ARG A 78 1.55 4.81 -13.32
CA ARG A 78 1.24 3.89 -14.43
C ARG A 78 2.35 3.84 -15.47
N ARG A 79 2.88 4.99 -15.87
CA ARG A 79 4.00 5.06 -16.84
C ARG A 79 5.28 4.42 -16.33
N LEU A 80 5.51 4.41 -15.03
CA LEU A 80 6.67 3.75 -14.41
C LEU A 80 6.47 2.23 -14.33
N GLU A 81 5.25 1.79 -14.03
CA GLU A 81 4.88 0.36 -14.03
C GLU A 81 4.94 -0.25 -15.43
N ASP A 82 4.57 0.52 -16.46
CA ASP A 82 4.60 0.11 -17.86
C ASP A 82 5.99 0.22 -18.51
N ALA A 83 7.00 0.72 -17.79
CA ALA A 83 8.37 0.84 -18.30
C ALA A 83 9.07 -0.53 -18.36
N PRO A 84 9.79 -0.85 -19.46
CA PRO A 84 10.41 -2.17 -19.68
C PRO A 84 11.61 -2.47 -18.77
#